data_AF-A0A943JYL6-F1
#
_entry.id   AF-A0A943JYL6-F1
#
_cell.length_a   1.000
_cell.length_b   1.000
_cell.length_c   1.000
_cell.angle_alpha   90.00
_cell.angle_beta   90.00
_cell.angle_gamma   90.00
#
_symmetry.space_group_name_H-M   'P 1'
#
loop_
_entity.id
_entity.type
_entity.pdbx_description
1 polymer ?
#
loop_
_entity_poly.entity_id
_entity_poly.type
_entity_poly.pdbx_seq_one_letter_code
_entity_poly.pdbx_strand_id
1 'polypeptide(L)'
;MQSKTYVSQSLKNGRLMRWTFMPLKVYIAPMKFYSKQGEDYKYKQLVKRALDAWQNATKGRVSFTVVPTLLESNVNIDWKRVERQALGHCYFSFDGANRLYGAEVAIGLTDGLIHSSYGDESEVYHTILHEIGHAIGLGHSPYKTDIMYTPHQKGIHNISEGDILTVNWLYKLPQGATVAEVASMYSMGGSDIDEIIYRVMNKNAPSGFEKVKKNVKLPPQRNLLEEQENIALLRKYHMALQNVSISEDMKKIIIQNSKKGKSKWDLG
;
A
#
# COMPACT_ATOMS: atom_id res chain seq x y z
N MET A 1 -1.10 16.34 3.08
CA MET A 1 -0.29 15.77 4.16
C MET A 1 1.06 15.43 3.58
N GLN A 2 2.14 16.06 4.05
CA GLN A 2 3.48 15.76 3.56
C GLN A 2 3.88 14.43 4.21
N SER A 3 3.85 13.32 3.46
CA SER A 3 4.24 12.02 4.01
C SER A 3 5.73 12.07 4.32
N LYS A 4 6.07 11.97 5.60
CA LYS A 4 7.43 12.00 6.10
C LYS A 4 7.74 10.63 6.68
N THR A 5 8.82 10.02 6.21
CA THR A 5 9.36 8.79 6.80
C THR A 5 10.08 9.11 8.11
N TYR A 6 10.44 8.05 8.84
CA TYR A 6 11.31 8.10 10.01
C TYR A 6 12.39 7.00 9.94
N VAL A 7 12.92 6.74 8.74
CA VAL A 7 13.97 5.75 8.49
C VAL A 7 15.23 6.07 9.29
N SER A 8 15.50 7.35 9.57
CA SER A 8 16.59 7.78 10.46
C SER A 8 16.58 7.09 11.82
N GLN A 9 15.39 6.75 12.33
CA GLN A 9 15.21 6.09 13.63
C GLN A 9 15.59 4.61 13.61
N SER A 10 15.85 4.05 12.41
CA SER A 10 16.30 2.67 12.21
C SER A 10 17.81 2.58 11.97
N LEU A 11 18.54 3.70 12.17
CA LEU A 11 19.99 3.73 12.08
C LEU A 11 20.62 3.30 13.42
N LYS A 12 21.65 2.44 13.34
CA LYS A 12 22.51 2.12 14.48
C LYS A 12 23.95 2.46 14.11
N ASN A 13 24.59 3.31 14.90
CA ASN A 13 25.93 3.83 14.63
C ASN A 13 26.04 4.47 13.23
N GLY A 14 24.99 5.20 12.80
CA GLY A 14 24.93 5.88 11.51
C GLY A 14 24.68 4.99 10.28
N ARG A 15 24.41 3.69 10.48
CA ARG A 15 24.18 2.70 9.41
C ARG A 15 22.81 2.05 9.53
N LEU A 16 22.15 1.77 8.41
CA LEU A 16 20.84 1.13 8.38
C LEU A 16 20.89 -0.29 8.95
N MET A 17 20.10 -0.52 10.00
CA MET A 17 19.90 -1.84 10.58
C MET A 17 18.64 -2.48 10.02
N ARG A 18 18.77 -3.65 9.38
CA ARG A 18 17.60 -4.39 8.85
C ARG A 18 17.85 -5.88 8.69
N TRP A 19 16.76 -6.62 8.54
CA TRP A 19 16.79 -8.02 8.09
C TRP A 19 17.16 -8.09 6.61
N THR A 20 17.75 -9.21 6.20
CA THR A 20 18.15 -9.49 4.81
C THR A 20 17.38 -10.59 4.14
N PHE A 21 16.59 -11.33 4.90
CA PHE A 21 15.76 -12.42 4.43
C PHE A 21 14.35 -12.26 4.96
N MET A 22 13.43 -12.88 4.24
CA MET A 22 12.01 -13.00 4.56
C MET A 22 11.55 -14.37 4.03
N PRO A 23 10.55 -15.02 4.64
CA PRO A 23 9.83 -14.61 5.84
C PRO A 23 10.68 -14.74 7.11
N LEU A 24 10.38 -13.94 8.14
CA LEU A 24 10.96 -14.10 9.48
C LEU A 24 10.26 -15.24 10.20
N LYS A 25 11.04 -16.15 10.81
CA LYS A 25 10.49 -17.23 11.64
C LYS A 25 10.17 -16.70 13.03
N VAL A 26 8.91 -16.81 13.45
CA VAL A 26 8.42 -16.26 14.73
C VAL A 26 8.03 -17.39 15.65
N TYR A 27 8.66 -17.48 16.82
CA TYR A 27 8.20 -18.35 17.90
C TYR A 27 7.38 -17.51 18.90
N ILE A 28 6.24 -18.06 19.33
CA ILE A 28 5.37 -17.44 20.33
C ILE A 28 5.41 -18.34 21.56
N ALA A 29 6.05 -17.88 22.63
CA ALA A 29 6.17 -18.63 23.86
C ALA A 29 4.78 -18.91 24.46
N PRO A 30 4.59 -20.06 25.14
CA PRO A 30 3.36 -20.32 25.87
C PRO A 30 3.26 -19.37 27.07
N MET A 31 2.06 -18.84 27.31
CA MET A 31 1.80 -17.94 28.43
C MET A 31 1.74 -18.73 29.75
N LYS A 32 2.57 -18.38 30.73
CA LYS A 32 2.68 -19.09 32.02
C LYS A 32 2.05 -18.35 33.20
N PHE A 33 1.08 -17.47 32.92
CA PHE A 33 0.42 -16.67 33.97
C PHE A 33 -0.81 -17.39 34.54
N TYR A 34 -0.75 -17.74 35.83
CA TYR A 34 -1.87 -18.36 36.54
C TYR A 34 -3.14 -17.48 36.54
N SER A 35 -2.98 -16.15 36.59
CA SER A 35 -4.09 -15.17 36.57
C SER A 35 -4.89 -15.18 35.26
N LYS A 36 -4.36 -15.80 34.20
CA LYS A 36 -4.93 -15.81 32.84
C LYS A 36 -4.97 -17.21 32.24
N GLN A 37 -5.09 -18.23 33.09
CA GLN A 37 -5.13 -19.63 32.67
C GLN A 37 -6.31 -19.86 31.69
N GLY A 38 -6.02 -20.38 30.50
CA GLY A 38 -7.00 -20.59 29.43
C GLY A 38 -7.09 -19.47 28.38
N GLU A 39 -6.45 -18.32 28.60
CA GLU A 39 -6.43 -17.20 27.63
C GLU A 39 -5.26 -17.27 26.63
N ASP A 40 -4.35 -18.24 26.73
CA ASP A 40 -3.16 -18.36 25.86
C ASP A 40 -3.53 -18.30 24.36
N TYR A 41 -4.59 -19.03 23.98
CA TYR A 41 -5.08 -19.03 22.61
C TYR A 41 -5.45 -17.61 22.13
N LYS A 42 -6.14 -16.83 22.96
CA LYS A 42 -6.57 -15.47 22.64
C LYS A 42 -5.36 -14.57 22.36
N TYR A 43 -4.39 -14.52 23.26
CA TYR A 43 -3.21 -13.67 23.09
C TYR A 43 -2.32 -14.12 21.93
N LYS A 44 -2.20 -15.44 21.72
CA LYS A 44 -1.54 -15.99 20.53
C LYS A 44 -2.22 -15.56 19.23
N GLN A 45 -3.55 -15.46 19.21
CA GLN A 45 -4.27 -14.94 18.04
C GLN A 45 -4.05 -13.45 17.83
N LEU A 46 -3.92 -12.65 18.90
CA LEU A 46 -3.57 -11.22 18.77
C LEU A 46 -2.19 -11.03 18.11
N VAL A 47 -1.21 -11.85 18.51
CA VAL A 47 0.12 -11.85 17.88
C VAL A 47 0.01 -12.22 16.41
N LYS A 48 -0.66 -13.31 16.07
CA LYS A 48 -0.87 -13.72 14.67
C LYS A 48 -1.54 -12.63 13.84
N ARG A 49 -2.60 -12.02 14.38
CA ARG A 49 -3.31 -10.91 13.75
C ARG A 49 -2.39 -9.72 13.49
N ALA A 50 -1.49 -9.38 14.41
CA ALA A 50 -0.56 -8.28 14.24
C ALA A 50 0.55 -8.59 13.22
N LEU A 51 1.04 -9.84 13.17
CA LEU A 51 1.95 -10.30 12.10
C LEU A 51 1.28 -10.18 10.73
N ASP A 52 0.03 -10.63 10.61
CA ASP A 52 -0.76 -10.53 9.38
C ASP A 52 -1.03 -9.06 9.01
N ALA A 53 -1.30 -8.19 9.99
CA ALA A 53 -1.50 -6.76 9.77
C ALA A 53 -0.26 -6.13 9.12
N TRP A 54 0.94 -6.39 9.65
CA TRP A 54 2.19 -5.89 9.06
C TRP A 54 2.47 -6.47 7.67
N GLN A 55 2.25 -7.77 7.48
CA GLN A 55 2.41 -8.41 6.18
C GLN A 55 1.47 -7.82 5.13
N ASN A 56 0.20 -7.63 5.47
CA ASN A 56 -0.81 -7.07 4.57
C ASN A 56 -0.56 -5.58 4.28
N ALA A 57 -0.30 -4.77 5.31
CA ALA A 57 -0.07 -3.34 5.17
C ALA A 57 1.14 -3.03 4.27
N THR A 58 2.17 -3.89 4.33
CA THR A 58 3.39 -3.76 3.53
C THR A 58 3.35 -4.55 2.22
N LYS A 59 2.21 -5.18 1.89
CA LYS A 59 2.01 -6.00 0.69
C LYS A 59 3.08 -7.10 0.52
N GLY A 60 3.43 -7.76 1.63
CA GLY A 60 4.42 -8.83 1.68
C GLY A 60 5.88 -8.37 1.68
N ARG A 61 6.16 -7.06 1.77
CA ARG A 61 7.56 -6.58 1.90
C ARG A 61 8.21 -7.14 3.16
N VAL A 62 7.47 -7.19 4.26
CA VAL A 62 7.80 -8.03 5.41
C VAL A 62 6.82 -9.19 5.42
N SER A 63 7.31 -10.38 5.78
CA SER A 63 6.50 -11.57 5.90
C SER A 63 6.98 -12.43 7.05
N PHE A 64 6.08 -13.28 7.56
CA PHE A 64 6.32 -14.04 8.78
C PHE A 64 5.89 -15.49 8.61
N THR A 65 6.53 -16.38 9.36
CA THR A 65 6.13 -17.78 9.48
C THR A 65 6.22 -18.18 10.94
N VAL A 66 5.10 -18.58 11.55
CA VAL A 66 5.09 -19.03 12.94
C VAL A 66 5.69 -20.43 13.01
N VAL A 67 6.69 -20.60 13.87
CA VAL A 67 7.39 -21.88 14.10
C VAL A 67 7.06 -22.43 15.48
N PRO A 68 7.08 -23.77 15.65
CA PRO A 68 6.68 -24.41 16.91
C PRO A 68 7.78 -24.36 17.98
N THR A 69 9.04 -24.14 17.60
CA THR A 69 10.19 -24.18 18.53
C THR A 69 11.00 -22.89 18.52
N LEU A 70 11.57 -22.54 19.67
CA LEU A 70 12.45 -21.38 19.82
C LEU A 70 13.71 -21.49 18.96
N LEU A 71 14.28 -22.70 18.82
CA LEU A 71 15.52 -22.96 18.09
C LEU A 71 15.41 -22.65 16.58
N GLU A 72 14.20 -22.68 16.03
CA GLU A 72 13.95 -22.35 14.63
C GLU A 72 13.68 -20.87 14.40
N SER A 73 13.53 -20.07 15.44
CA SER A 73 13.03 -18.70 15.36
C SER A 73 14.12 -17.67 15.11
N ASN A 74 13.74 -16.59 14.43
CA ASN A 74 14.51 -15.35 14.32
C ASN A 74 13.93 -14.27 15.25
N VAL A 75 12.62 -14.31 15.45
CA VAL A 75 11.89 -13.44 16.37
C VAL A 75 11.26 -14.32 17.44
N ASN A 76 11.63 -14.09 18.69
CA ASN A 76 11.03 -14.74 19.84
C ASN A 76 10.08 -13.77 20.54
N ILE A 77 8.85 -14.20 20.77
CA ILE A 77 7.84 -13.45 21.49
C ILE A 77 7.60 -14.12 22.84
N ASP A 78 7.89 -13.41 23.91
CA ASP A 78 7.70 -13.83 25.29
C ASP A 78 6.77 -12.87 26.05
N TRP A 79 6.17 -13.38 27.13
CA TRP A 79 5.18 -12.67 27.92
C TRP A 79 5.78 -12.27 29.25
N LYS A 80 5.66 -11.00 29.63
CA LYS A 80 6.13 -10.49 30.92
C LYS A 80 4.99 -9.92 31.75
N ARG A 81 5.04 -10.16 33.05
CA ARG A 81 4.15 -9.52 34.01
C ARG A 81 4.68 -8.11 34.27
N VAL A 82 3.85 -7.09 34.00
CA VAL A 82 4.27 -5.69 34.18
C VAL A 82 3.31 -4.97 35.11
N GLU A 83 3.88 -4.30 36.11
CA GLU A 83 3.07 -3.68 37.16
C GLU A 83 2.63 -2.24 36.84
N ARG A 84 3.33 -1.49 35.96
CA ARG A 84 2.90 -0.13 35.52
C ARG A 84 3.78 0.64 34.51
N GLN A 85 5.06 0.32 34.31
CA GLN A 85 5.99 1.28 33.67
C GLN A 85 6.36 1.02 32.19
N ALA A 86 6.30 -0.21 31.70
CA ALA A 86 6.55 -0.51 30.29
C ALA A 86 5.65 -1.67 29.85
N LEU A 87 4.86 -1.44 28.80
CA LEU A 87 3.92 -2.44 28.29
C LEU A 87 4.61 -3.40 27.31
N GLY A 88 5.82 -3.12 26.82
CA GLY A 88 6.57 -4.00 25.94
C GLY A 88 8.02 -3.54 25.76
N HIS A 89 8.87 -4.46 25.31
CA HIS A 89 10.24 -4.16 24.91
C HIS A 89 10.71 -5.11 23.80
N CYS A 90 11.42 -4.57 22.80
CA CYS A 90 12.09 -5.35 21.78
C CYS A 90 13.61 -5.14 21.85
N TYR A 91 14.37 -6.23 21.93
CA TYR A 91 15.83 -6.21 21.85
C TYR A 91 16.31 -6.82 20.53
N PHE A 92 17.30 -6.18 19.92
CA PHE A 92 17.87 -6.62 18.64
C PHE A 92 19.22 -7.29 18.82
N SER A 93 19.47 -8.29 18.00
CA SER A 93 20.80 -8.84 17.75
C SER A 93 21.18 -8.57 16.30
N PHE A 94 22.32 -7.89 16.11
CA PHE A 94 22.84 -7.51 14.80
C PHE A 94 24.35 -7.70 14.73
N ASP A 95 24.87 -7.93 13.51
CA ASP A 95 26.30 -8.10 13.27
C ASP A 95 27.01 -6.78 12.94
N GLY A 96 28.33 -6.82 12.73
CA GLY A 96 29.15 -5.65 12.41
C GLY A 96 28.79 -4.96 11.08
N ALA A 97 27.96 -5.59 10.24
CA ALA A 97 27.43 -5.01 9.01
C ALA A 97 26.01 -4.43 9.20
N ASN A 98 25.52 -4.34 10.43
CA ASN A 98 24.15 -3.92 10.77
C ASN A 98 23.06 -4.85 10.19
N ARG A 99 23.37 -6.14 9.99
CA ARG A 99 22.35 -7.14 9.64
C ARG A 99 21.67 -7.62 10.91
N LEU A 100 20.34 -7.53 10.96
CA LEU A 100 19.57 -8.20 12.01
C LEU A 100 19.62 -9.73 11.81
N TYR A 101 19.87 -10.44 12.90
CA TYR A 101 19.81 -11.92 12.95
C TYR A 101 18.95 -12.45 14.11
N GLY A 102 18.55 -11.61 15.06
CA GLY A 102 17.68 -11.98 16.17
C GLY A 102 16.85 -10.79 16.68
N ALA A 103 15.63 -11.05 17.13
CA ALA A 103 14.81 -10.10 17.89
C ALA A 103 14.08 -10.79 19.04
N GLU A 104 14.21 -10.25 20.24
CA GLU A 104 13.54 -10.73 21.46
C GLU A 104 12.47 -9.71 21.85
N VAL A 105 11.21 -10.09 21.71
CA VAL A 105 10.05 -9.26 21.97
C VAL A 105 9.38 -9.71 23.26
N ALA A 106 9.35 -8.82 24.25
CA ALA A 106 8.62 -9.03 25.50
C ALA A 106 7.33 -8.21 25.48
N ILE A 107 6.18 -8.88 25.59
CA ILE A 107 4.87 -8.24 25.70
C ILE A 107 4.46 -8.24 27.18
N GLY A 108 4.27 -7.05 27.72
CA GLY A 108 3.77 -6.81 29.06
C GLY A 108 2.26 -7.03 29.14
N LEU A 109 1.84 -7.90 30.05
CA LEU A 109 0.44 -8.10 30.41
C LEU A 109 0.20 -7.64 31.85
N THR A 110 -0.95 -7.00 32.07
CA THR A 110 -1.43 -6.63 33.40
C THR A 110 -2.30 -7.75 33.98
N ASP A 111 -2.31 -7.91 35.31
CA ASP A 111 -3.19 -8.89 35.97
C ASP A 111 -4.64 -8.40 36.15
N GLY A 112 -5.01 -7.24 35.58
CA GLY A 112 -6.36 -6.68 35.71
C GLY A 112 -6.75 -6.19 37.13
N LEU A 113 -5.93 -6.44 38.15
CA LEU A 113 -6.15 -5.97 39.53
C LEU A 113 -5.95 -4.46 39.71
N ILE A 114 -5.32 -3.83 38.72
CA ILE A 114 -4.96 -2.43 38.74
C ILE A 114 -5.42 -1.81 37.43
N HIS A 115 -6.58 -1.13 37.48
CA HIS A 115 -7.26 -0.44 36.39
C HIS A 115 -7.79 -1.34 35.25
N SER A 116 -9.12 -1.50 35.22
CA SER A 116 -9.89 -2.15 34.15
C SER A 116 -9.62 -1.59 32.74
N SER A 117 -9.08 -0.37 32.62
CA SER A 117 -8.72 0.25 31.35
C SER A 117 -7.42 -0.26 30.72
N TYR A 118 -6.57 -1.01 31.46
CA TYR A 118 -5.30 -1.57 30.95
C TYR A 118 -5.38 -3.09 30.68
N GLY A 119 -6.54 -3.70 30.89
CA GLY A 119 -6.86 -5.06 30.47
C GLY A 119 -7.62 -5.11 29.15
N ASP A 120 -7.85 -3.95 28.51
CA ASP A 120 -8.55 -3.91 27.23
C ASP A 120 -7.69 -4.59 26.15
N GLU A 121 -8.33 -5.49 25.42
CA GLU A 121 -7.71 -6.26 24.35
C GLU A 121 -7.12 -5.34 23.28
N SER A 122 -7.74 -4.18 23.08
CA SER A 122 -7.29 -3.14 22.14
C SER A 122 -5.91 -2.58 22.50
N GLU A 123 -5.64 -2.35 23.78
CA GLU A 123 -4.37 -1.81 24.29
C GLU A 123 -3.26 -2.87 24.23
N VAL A 124 -3.58 -4.13 24.57
CA VAL A 124 -2.63 -5.23 24.38
C VAL A 124 -2.30 -5.41 22.90
N TYR A 125 -3.31 -5.35 22.03
CA TYR A 125 -3.11 -5.43 20.59
C TYR A 125 -2.28 -4.25 20.05
N HIS A 126 -2.50 -3.03 20.56
CA HIS A 126 -1.66 -1.86 20.24
C HIS A 126 -0.20 -2.13 20.55
N THR A 127 0.10 -2.59 21.78
CA THR A 127 1.45 -2.94 22.20
C THR A 127 2.05 -4.03 21.31
N ILE A 128 1.33 -5.11 21.04
CA ILE A 128 1.81 -6.18 20.16
C ILE A 128 2.16 -5.63 18.76
N LEU A 129 1.31 -4.77 18.21
CA LEU A 129 1.51 -4.18 16.89
C LEU A 129 2.75 -3.27 16.86
N HIS A 130 2.98 -2.49 17.91
CA HIS A 130 4.17 -1.65 18.11
C HIS A 130 5.45 -2.49 18.21
N GLU A 131 5.45 -3.50 19.09
CA GLU A 131 6.64 -4.33 19.31
C GLU A 131 7.01 -5.18 18.08
N ILE A 132 6.03 -5.62 17.29
CA ILE A 132 6.32 -6.26 15.99
C ILE A 132 6.93 -5.26 15.01
N GLY A 133 6.50 -3.99 15.05
CA GLY A 133 7.13 -2.92 14.28
C GLY A 133 8.61 -2.74 14.63
N HIS A 134 8.95 -2.82 15.92
CA HIS A 134 10.34 -2.94 16.34
C HIS A 134 10.98 -4.21 15.78
N ALA A 135 10.38 -5.39 15.95
CA ALA A 135 10.96 -6.66 15.48
C ALA A 135 11.31 -6.66 13.99
N ILE A 136 10.59 -5.92 13.14
CA ILE A 136 10.91 -5.74 11.71
C ILE A 136 11.95 -4.65 11.42
N GLY A 137 12.53 -4.02 12.44
CA GLY A 137 13.64 -3.07 12.36
C GLY A 137 13.25 -1.60 12.43
N LEU A 138 11.99 -1.24 12.73
CA LEU A 138 11.60 0.17 12.86
C LEU A 138 12.05 0.74 14.21
N GLY A 139 12.47 2.02 14.18
CA GLY A 139 12.57 2.86 15.38
C GLY A 139 11.24 3.51 15.76
N HIS A 140 11.26 4.36 16.78
CA HIS A 140 10.07 5.13 17.17
C HIS A 140 9.75 6.20 16.13
N SER A 141 8.48 6.30 15.74
CA SER A 141 8.01 7.41 14.92
C SER A 141 7.91 8.70 15.74
N PRO A 142 8.24 9.87 15.17
CA PRO A 142 7.95 11.16 15.80
C PRO A 142 6.49 11.62 15.58
N TYR A 143 5.68 10.88 14.82
CA TYR A 143 4.32 11.29 14.44
C TYR A 143 3.26 10.59 15.28
N LYS A 144 2.47 11.38 16.02
CA LYS A 144 1.45 10.89 16.99
C LYS A 144 0.40 9.93 16.41
N THR A 145 0.23 9.89 15.10
CA THR A 145 -0.74 9.04 14.40
C THR A 145 -0.21 7.65 14.06
N ASP A 146 1.09 7.45 14.21
CA ASP A 146 1.77 6.22 13.81
C ASP A 146 1.74 5.21 14.95
N ILE A 147 1.67 3.91 14.62
CA ILE A 147 1.70 2.88 15.66
C ILE A 147 3.06 2.89 16.38
N MET A 148 4.14 3.28 15.67
CA MET A 148 5.49 3.37 16.23
C MET A 148 5.74 4.61 17.10
N TYR A 149 4.75 5.48 17.34
CA TYR A 149 4.93 6.66 18.17
C TYR A 149 5.01 6.34 19.66
N THR A 150 5.94 7.00 20.35
CA THR A 150 6.01 6.98 21.81
C THR A 150 5.96 8.40 22.39
N PRO A 151 5.26 8.63 23.52
CA PRO A 151 4.45 7.67 24.30
C PRO A 151 3.17 7.23 23.57
N HIS A 152 2.71 6.01 23.82
CA HIS A 152 1.54 5.40 23.18
C HIS A 152 0.30 6.30 23.26
N GLN A 153 -0.48 6.35 22.18
CA GLN A 153 -1.73 7.09 22.10
C GLN A 153 -2.91 6.11 22.09
N LYS A 154 -3.90 6.36 22.96
CA LYS A 154 -5.12 5.56 23.00
C LYS A 154 -5.87 5.64 21.67
N GLY A 155 -6.47 4.53 21.25
CA GLY A 155 -7.30 4.47 20.04
C GLY A 155 -6.55 4.23 18.73
N ILE A 156 -5.21 4.14 18.75
CA ILE A 156 -4.42 3.78 17.57
C ILE A 156 -4.25 2.26 17.54
N HIS A 157 -4.95 1.57 16.65
CA HIS A 157 -4.86 0.11 16.54
C HIS A 157 -4.59 -0.35 15.10
N ASN A 158 -4.12 0.58 14.25
CA ASN A 158 -3.85 0.34 12.84
C ASN A 158 -2.45 0.87 12.50
N ILE A 159 -1.81 0.22 11.54
CA ILE A 159 -0.55 0.66 10.96
C ILE A 159 -0.84 1.87 10.06
N SER A 160 -0.15 2.98 10.29
CA SER A 160 -0.35 4.22 9.52
C SER A 160 0.32 4.17 8.15
N GLU A 161 -0.01 5.11 7.27
CA GLU A 161 0.72 5.30 6.01
C GLU A 161 2.20 5.65 6.24
N GLY A 162 2.52 6.37 7.32
CA GLY A 162 3.89 6.73 7.69
C GLY A 162 4.72 5.50 8.08
N ASP A 163 4.12 4.60 8.86
CA ASP A 163 4.71 3.31 9.21
C ASP A 163 4.98 2.46 7.96
N ILE A 164 3.97 2.32 7.09
CA ILE A 164 4.06 1.56 5.84
C ILE A 164 5.16 2.14 4.94
N LEU A 165 5.20 3.45 4.78
CA LEU A 165 6.17 4.12 3.93
C LEU A 165 7.60 3.91 4.47
N THR A 166 7.78 4.02 5.79
CA THR A 166 9.07 3.84 6.44
C THR A 166 9.59 2.42 6.28
N VAL A 167 8.77 1.38 6.51
CA VAL A 167 9.16 -0.01 6.25
C VAL A 167 9.55 -0.21 4.79
N ASN A 168 8.74 0.30 3.86
CA ASN A 168 9.01 0.14 2.44
C ASN A 168 10.33 0.77 2.00
N TRP A 169 10.72 1.89 2.60
CA TRP A 169 12.02 2.51 2.36
C TRP A 169 13.16 1.77 3.05
N LEU A 170 12.98 1.37 4.32
CA LEU A 170 13.97 0.59 5.07
C LEU A 170 14.41 -0.65 4.27
N TYR A 171 13.46 -1.41 3.74
CA TYR A 171 13.72 -2.62 2.95
C TYR A 171 14.01 -2.38 1.46
N LYS A 172 13.93 -1.13 0.98
CA LYS A 172 14.40 -0.76 -0.36
C LYS A 172 15.88 -0.41 -0.36
N LEU A 173 16.39 0.11 0.75
CA LEU A 173 17.77 0.57 0.87
C LEU A 173 18.75 -0.60 1.19
N PRO A 174 20.03 -0.48 0.81
CA PRO A 174 21.02 -1.50 1.14
C PRO A 174 21.19 -1.64 2.65
N GLN A 175 21.42 -2.87 3.10
CA GLN A 175 21.77 -3.14 4.49
C GLN A 175 23.05 -2.38 4.85
N GLY A 176 23.06 -1.78 6.04
CA GLY A 176 24.22 -1.07 6.54
C GLY A 176 24.56 0.19 5.75
N ALA A 177 23.70 0.66 4.84
CA ALA A 177 23.97 1.90 4.13
C ALA A 177 23.98 3.08 5.11
N THR A 178 24.95 3.95 4.93
CA THR A 178 25.06 5.26 5.58
C THR A 178 24.20 6.28 4.85
N VAL A 179 23.93 7.41 5.51
CA VAL A 179 23.20 8.52 4.88
C VAL A 179 23.93 9.02 3.62
N ALA A 180 25.27 9.07 3.65
CA ALA A 180 26.07 9.50 2.51
C ALA A 180 25.98 8.54 1.31
N GLU A 181 26.00 7.23 1.56
CA GLU A 181 25.83 6.21 0.51
C GLU A 181 24.42 6.29 -0.11
N VAL A 182 23.39 6.51 0.72
CA VAL A 182 22.01 6.71 0.23
C VAL A 182 21.89 8.01 -0.58
N ALA A 183 22.51 9.10 -0.13
CA ALA A 183 22.55 10.38 -0.85
C ALA A 183 23.19 10.20 -2.24
N SER A 184 24.35 9.54 -2.28
CA SER A 184 25.08 9.21 -3.51
C SER A 184 24.24 8.35 -4.48
N MET A 185 23.57 7.31 -3.96
CA MET A 185 22.69 6.42 -4.74
C MET A 185 21.61 7.17 -5.52
N TYR A 186 21.08 8.26 -4.97
CA TYR A 186 20.04 9.06 -5.61
C TYR A 186 20.57 10.36 -6.23
N SER A 187 21.90 10.52 -6.32
CA SER A 187 22.54 11.76 -6.80
C SER A 187 22.00 13.00 -6.08
N MET A 188 21.89 12.90 -4.75
CA MET A 188 21.44 13.95 -3.86
C MET A 188 22.53 14.28 -2.85
N GLY A 189 22.56 15.54 -2.41
CA GLY A 189 23.23 15.91 -1.16
C GLY A 189 22.26 15.87 0.02
N GLY A 190 22.79 15.74 1.23
CA GLY A 190 22.01 15.78 2.47
C GLY A 190 22.71 15.03 3.61
N SER A 191 22.40 15.42 4.84
CA SER A 191 22.85 14.76 6.07
C SER A 191 21.74 14.00 6.78
N ASP A 192 20.49 14.11 6.31
CA ASP A 192 19.32 13.41 6.82
C ASP A 192 18.74 12.49 5.74
N ILE A 193 18.61 11.20 6.08
CA ILE A 193 18.07 10.17 5.20
C ILE A 193 16.59 10.39 4.88
N ASP A 194 15.79 10.89 5.83
CA ASP A 194 14.36 11.13 5.63
C ASP A 194 14.12 12.32 4.70
N GLU A 195 14.98 13.35 4.76
CA GLU A 195 14.95 14.46 3.81
C GLU A 195 15.32 14.00 2.39
N ILE A 196 16.37 13.17 2.26
CA ILE A 196 16.76 12.59 0.97
C ILE A 196 15.59 11.78 0.39
N ILE A 197 15.00 10.88 1.19
CA ILE A 197 13.84 10.09 0.79
C ILE A 197 12.70 10.99 0.32
N TYR A 198 12.37 12.02 1.09
CA TYR A 198 11.33 12.98 0.73
C TYR A 198 11.63 13.63 -0.64
N ARG A 199 12.85 14.11 -0.87
CA ARG A 199 13.24 14.70 -2.16
C ARG A 199 13.16 13.70 -3.31
N VAL A 200 13.56 12.43 -3.10
CA VAL A 200 13.44 11.36 -4.10
C VAL A 200 11.98 11.12 -4.48
N MET A 201 11.10 11.05 -3.49
CA MET A 201 9.67 10.84 -3.72
C MET A 201 9.04 11.99 -4.51
N ASN A 202 9.46 13.24 -4.26
CA ASN A 202 8.93 14.40 -4.97
C ASN A 202 9.55 14.63 -6.35
N LYS A 203 10.82 14.26 -6.57
CA LYS A 203 11.40 14.24 -7.93
C LYS A 203 10.71 13.23 -8.84
N ASN A 204 10.32 12.09 -8.28
CA ASN A 204 9.56 11.05 -8.98
C ASN A 204 8.04 11.28 -8.92
N ALA A 205 7.57 12.36 -8.27
CA ALA A 205 6.16 12.69 -8.29
C ALA A 205 5.82 13.15 -9.72
N PRO A 206 4.79 12.57 -10.36
CA PRO A 206 4.41 13.01 -11.69
C PRO A 206 4.12 14.50 -11.65
N SER A 207 4.81 15.24 -12.52
CA SER A 207 4.59 16.68 -12.68
C SER A 207 3.09 16.95 -12.86
N GLY A 208 2.62 18.16 -12.54
CA GLY A 208 1.22 18.53 -12.80
C GLY A 208 0.79 18.17 -14.22
N PHE A 209 1.72 18.26 -15.17
CA PHE A 209 1.58 17.84 -16.55
C PHE A 209 1.37 16.33 -16.75
N GLU A 210 2.09 15.45 -16.04
CA GLU A 210 1.89 14.00 -16.12
C GLU A 210 0.58 13.54 -15.47
N LYS A 211 0.14 14.22 -14.40
CA LYS A 211 -1.20 13.99 -13.81
C LYS A 211 -2.31 14.40 -14.78
N VAL A 212 -2.13 15.51 -15.49
CA VAL A 212 -3.06 15.93 -16.56
C VAL A 212 -3.01 14.94 -17.73
N LYS A 213 -1.82 14.49 -18.16
CA LYS A 213 -1.67 13.50 -19.23
C LYS A 213 -2.36 12.17 -18.94
N LYS A 214 -2.39 11.72 -17.67
CA LYS A 214 -3.15 10.52 -17.25
C LYS A 214 -4.66 10.73 -17.22
N ASN A 215 -5.12 11.97 -17.00
CA ASN A 215 -6.55 12.33 -16.95
C ASN A 215 -7.11 12.78 -18.32
N VAL A 216 -6.24 13.08 -19.28
CA VAL A 216 -6.64 13.30 -20.67
C VAL A 216 -6.94 11.92 -21.27
N LYS A 217 -8.24 11.63 -21.48
CA LYS A 217 -8.64 10.56 -22.40
C LYS A 217 -8.01 10.90 -23.75
N LEU A 218 -7.00 10.13 -24.16
CA LEU A 218 -6.52 10.18 -25.53
C LEU A 218 -7.75 10.01 -26.43
N PRO A 219 -7.94 10.85 -27.46
CA PRO A 219 -8.98 10.59 -28.44
C PRO A 219 -8.76 9.16 -28.96
N PRO A 220 -9.83 8.37 -29.16
CA PRO A 220 -9.70 6.99 -29.61
C PRO A 220 -8.76 6.96 -30.80
N GLN A 221 -7.77 6.08 -30.73
CA GLN A 221 -6.75 5.93 -31.75
C GLN A 221 -7.48 5.71 -33.08
N ARG A 222 -7.36 6.66 -34.01
CA ARG A 222 -8.02 6.59 -35.32
C ARG A 222 -7.62 5.28 -35.99
N ASN A 223 -8.57 4.37 -36.13
CA ASN A 223 -8.35 3.12 -36.82
C ASN A 223 -8.47 3.40 -38.33
N LEU A 224 -7.31 3.66 -38.95
CA LEU A 224 -7.20 3.98 -40.38
C LEU A 224 -7.88 2.92 -41.26
N LEU A 225 -7.91 1.66 -40.82
CA LEU A 225 -8.56 0.57 -41.56
C LEU A 225 -10.08 0.72 -41.56
N GLU A 226 -10.67 1.06 -40.41
CA GLU A 226 -12.11 1.26 -40.25
C GLU A 226 -12.58 2.53 -41.00
N GLU A 227 -11.76 3.58 -41.04
CA GLU A 227 -12.03 4.75 -41.88
C GLU A 227 -11.97 4.42 -43.38
N GLN A 228 -11.01 3.60 -43.81
CA GLN A 228 -10.92 3.14 -45.20
C GLN A 228 -12.13 2.29 -45.61
N GLU A 229 -12.59 1.39 -44.74
CA GLU A 229 -13.81 0.60 -44.96
C GLU A 229 -15.05 1.49 -45.06
N ASN A 230 -15.21 2.47 -44.17
CA ASN A 230 -16.32 3.41 -44.20
C ASN A 230 -16.32 4.27 -45.48
N ILE A 231 -15.14 4.73 -45.93
CA ILE A 231 -15.00 5.47 -47.20
C ILE A 231 -15.37 4.56 -48.38
N ALA A 232 -14.95 3.29 -48.37
CA ALA A 232 -15.32 2.34 -49.42
C ALA A 232 -16.83 2.09 -49.44
N LEU A 233 -17.47 1.98 -48.28
CA LEU A 233 -18.91 1.81 -48.14
C LEU A 233 -19.68 3.04 -48.67
N LEU A 234 -19.22 4.25 -48.31
CA LEU A 234 -19.79 5.50 -48.82
C LEU A 234 -19.67 5.61 -50.34
N ARG A 235 -18.52 5.22 -50.91
CA ARG A 235 -18.33 5.17 -52.37
C ARG A 235 -19.28 4.18 -53.03
N LYS A 236 -19.48 3.00 -52.43
CA LYS A 236 -20.45 2.01 -52.91
C LYS A 236 -21.87 2.56 -52.93
N TYR A 237 -22.31 3.24 -51.87
CA TYR A 237 -23.63 3.89 -51.84
C TYR A 237 -23.74 5.01 -52.88
N HIS A 238 -22.69 5.80 -53.05
CA HIS A 238 -22.67 6.86 -54.06
C HIS A 238 -22.81 6.30 -55.49
N MET A 239 -22.06 5.23 -55.81
CA MET A 239 -22.18 4.53 -57.09
C MET A 239 -23.58 3.93 -57.28
N ALA A 240 -24.17 3.35 -56.23
CA ALA A 240 -25.53 2.82 -56.29
C ALA A 240 -26.54 3.92 -56.61
N LEU A 241 -26.43 5.10 -55.98
CA LEU A 241 -27.28 6.26 -56.24
C LEU A 241 -27.12 6.82 -57.66
N GLN A 242 -25.90 6.82 -58.20
CA GLN A 242 -25.65 7.23 -59.58
C GLN A 242 -26.29 6.29 -60.61
N ASN A 243 -26.41 5.00 -60.27
CA ASN A 243 -27.03 3.99 -61.13
C ASN A 243 -28.54 3.83 -60.92
N VAL A 244 -29.17 4.63 -60.05
CA VAL A 244 -30.64 4.71 -59.98
C VAL A 244 -31.14 5.49 -61.19
N SER A 245 -31.47 4.77 -62.26
CA SER A 245 -32.28 5.29 -63.34
C SER A 245 -33.74 4.92 -63.10
N ILE A 246 -34.61 5.92 -63.09
CA ILE A 246 -36.07 5.71 -63.02
C ILE A 246 -36.49 5.10 -64.36
N SER A 247 -37.15 3.93 -64.33
CA SER A 247 -37.62 3.28 -65.56
C SER A 247 -38.60 4.17 -66.33
N GLU A 248 -38.61 4.07 -67.65
CA GLU A 248 -39.50 4.89 -68.50
C GLU A 248 -40.99 4.70 -68.18
N ASP A 249 -41.38 3.51 -67.70
CA ASP A 249 -42.75 3.24 -67.27
C ASP A 249 -43.10 4.01 -66.00
N MET A 250 -42.17 4.14 -65.06
CA MET A 250 -42.37 4.91 -63.84
C MET A 250 -42.41 6.42 -64.14
N LYS A 251 -41.62 6.90 -65.13
CA LYS A 251 -41.73 8.28 -65.64
C LYS A 251 -43.10 8.56 -66.26
N LYS A 252 -43.63 7.62 -67.06
CA LYS A 252 -44.98 7.75 -67.65
C LYS A 252 -46.07 7.84 -66.58
N ILE A 253 -45.98 7.04 -65.51
CA ILE A 253 -46.93 7.08 -64.39
C ILE A 253 -46.89 8.43 -63.66
N ILE A 254 -45.69 8.96 -63.39
CA ILE A 254 -45.52 10.29 -62.76
C ILE A 254 -46.12 11.40 -63.64
N ILE A 255 -45.92 11.33 -64.96
CA ILE A 255 -46.48 12.30 -65.92
C ILE A 255 -48.01 12.15 -66.07
N GLN A 256 -48.56 10.93 -66.04
CA GLN A 256 -50.00 10.71 -66.10
C GLN A 256 -50.72 11.24 -64.85
N ASN A 257 -50.12 11.07 -63.68
CA ASN A 257 -50.68 11.57 -62.42
C ASN A 257 -50.59 13.11 -62.32
N SER A 258 -49.58 13.75 -62.92
CA SER A 258 -49.53 15.22 -62.98
C SER A 258 -50.57 15.82 -63.94
N LYS A 259 -51.00 15.08 -64.98
CA LYS A 259 -52.06 15.51 -65.91
C LYS A 259 -53.49 15.31 -65.39
N LYS A 260 -53.73 14.36 -64.47
CA LYS A 260 -55.06 14.16 -63.85
C LYS A 260 -55.44 15.21 -62.79
N GLY A 261 -54.50 16.08 -62.38
CA GLY A 261 -54.74 17.15 -61.42
C GLY A 261 -55.27 18.48 -62.01
N LYS A 262 -55.44 18.60 -63.33
CA LYS A 262 -55.88 19.83 -64.01
C LYS A 262 -57.23 19.64 -64.74
N SER A 263 -58.35 19.46 -64.03
CA SER A 263 -59.70 19.62 -64.64
C SER A 263 -60.85 19.83 -63.62
N LYS A 264 -60.67 20.70 -62.63
CA LYS A 264 -61.80 21.33 -61.93
C LYS A 264 -61.34 22.72 -61.52
N TRP A 265 -61.67 23.72 -62.33
CA TRP A 265 -61.97 25.14 -62.03
C TRP A 265 -62.03 25.91 -63.36
N ASP A 266 -63.15 25.79 -64.07
CA ASP A 266 -63.68 26.59 -65.19
C ASP A 266 -65.18 26.25 -65.20
N LEU A 267 -66.21 27.11 -65.16
CA LEU A 267 -66.43 28.55 -65.29
C LEU A 267 -67.66 28.91 -64.40
N GLY A 268 -68.07 30.18 -64.41
CA GLY A 268 -69.24 30.71 -63.69
C GLY A 268 -70.59 30.08 -64.04
#